data_AF-A0A7G9FJJ1-F1
#
_entry.id   AF-A0A7G9FJJ1-F1
#
_cell.length_a   1.000
_cell.length_b   1.000
_cell.length_c   1.000
_cell.angle_alpha   90.00
_cell.angle_beta   90.00
_cell.angle_gamma   90.00
#
_symmetry.space_group_name_H-M   'P 1'
#
loop_
_entity.id
_entity.type
_entity.pdbx_description
1 polymer ?
#
loop_
_entity_poly.entity_id
_entity_poly.type
_entity_poly.pdbx_seq_one_letter_code
_entity_poly.pdbx_strand_id
1 'polypeptide(L)'
;MEDMLNVAEAKTRLIQELSEITGFKYLKSGVLKKTVKDIVFEIYFFSSKWNESGQSIEINAELRLIYKTYGKLPVDNVVASMSYQPENGYWYDISTESRLLETRNILEKRFQETAMDLVHRFENNYHSAVQYLFFEGFEKYDVHLDFIAEHLGQEAIKDKAHQIYVGLSDEVKEQIVQYQNGARNKKWMLNRCNLKYIVDNDIYLQ
;
A
#
# COMPACT_ATOMS: atom_id res chain seq x y z
N MET A 1 31.49 -13.48 -16.20
CA MET A 1 31.08 -12.78 -14.97
C MET A 1 30.35 -11.55 -15.46
N GLU A 2 29.08 -11.36 -15.10
CA GLU A 2 28.39 -10.12 -15.48
C GLU A 2 29.03 -8.94 -14.76
N ASP A 3 29.13 -7.81 -15.44
CA ASP A 3 29.59 -6.58 -14.82
C ASP A 3 28.55 -6.11 -13.79
N MET A 4 29.05 -5.76 -12.62
CA MET A 4 28.24 -5.27 -11.52
C MET A 4 27.84 -3.82 -11.78
N LEU A 5 26.57 -3.51 -11.56
CA LEU A 5 26.02 -2.19 -11.79
C LEU A 5 26.41 -1.20 -10.68
N ASN A 6 26.25 0.08 -10.99
CA ASN A 6 26.27 1.15 -10.00
C ASN A 6 24.89 1.30 -9.32
N VAL A 7 24.86 1.58 -8.01
CA VAL A 7 23.60 1.73 -7.24
C VAL A 7 22.66 2.79 -7.82
N ALA A 8 23.18 3.96 -8.20
CA ALA A 8 22.36 5.05 -8.73
C ALA A 8 21.83 4.70 -10.12
N GLU A 9 22.67 4.10 -10.96
CA GLU A 9 22.31 3.67 -12.32
C GLU A 9 21.23 2.58 -12.29
N ALA A 10 21.46 1.49 -11.56
CA ALA A 10 20.55 0.35 -11.48
C ALA A 10 19.15 0.78 -11.02
N LYS A 11 19.09 1.59 -9.96
CA LYS A 11 17.82 2.10 -9.43
C LYS A 11 17.12 3.03 -10.41
N THR A 12 17.86 3.96 -11.02
CA THR A 12 17.28 4.96 -11.92
C THR A 12 16.73 4.27 -13.18
N ARG A 13 17.50 3.35 -13.77
CA ARG A 13 17.06 2.56 -14.92
C ARG A 13 15.82 1.75 -14.60
N LEU A 14 15.82 0.98 -13.51
CA LEU A 14 14.66 0.18 -13.12
C LEU A 14 13.39 1.03 -13.01
N ILE A 15 13.44 2.16 -12.30
CA ILE A 15 12.25 3.00 -12.08
C ILE A 15 11.83 3.71 -13.38
N GLN A 16 12.78 4.16 -14.20
CA GLN A 16 12.47 4.79 -15.49
C GLN A 16 11.82 3.80 -16.46
N GLU A 17 12.36 2.60 -16.60
CA GLU A 17 11.78 1.56 -17.47
C GLU A 17 10.36 1.19 -16.99
N LEU A 18 10.15 1.02 -15.67
CA LEU A 18 8.82 0.79 -15.11
C LEU A 18 7.87 2.00 -15.31
N SER A 19 8.38 3.23 -15.28
CA SER A 19 7.61 4.45 -15.58
C SER A 19 7.08 4.42 -17.02
N GLU A 20 7.95 4.08 -17.97
CA GLU A 20 7.61 4.02 -19.39
C GLU A 20 6.58 2.93 -19.69
N ILE A 21 6.76 1.74 -19.12
CA ILE A 21 5.86 0.60 -19.32
C ILE A 21 4.48 0.85 -18.71
N THR A 22 4.41 1.39 -17.50
CA THR A 22 3.14 1.59 -16.78
C THR A 22 2.41 2.88 -17.19
N GLY A 23 3.12 3.84 -17.79
CA GLY A 23 2.63 5.20 -18.01
C GLY A 23 2.48 6.03 -16.73
N PHE A 24 2.97 5.55 -15.59
CA PHE A 24 2.97 6.33 -14.35
C PHE A 24 4.09 7.37 -14.43
N LYS A 25 3.84 8.58 -13.94
CA LYS A 25 4.83 9.65 -13.96
C LYS A 25 5.92 9.40 -12.92
N TYR A 26 7.18 9.32 -13.36
CA TYR A 26 8.32 9.31 -12.45
C TYR A 26 8.55 10.69 -11.81
N LEU A 27 8.64 10.72 -10.48
CA LEU A 27 8.94 11.91 -9.68
C LEU A 27 10.39 11.89 -9.20
N LYS A 28 10.98 13.08 -9.01
CA LYS A 28 12.34 13.25 -8.46
C LYS A 28 12.55 12.59 -7.09
N SER A 29 11.47 12.32 -6.35
CA SER A 29 11.50 11.62 -5.07
C SER A 29 11.72 10.11 -5.18
N GLY A 30 11.87 9.55 -6.39
CA GLY A 30 12.00 8.09 -6.55
C GLY A 30 10.65 7.36 -6.60
N VAL A 31 9.56 8.06 -6.92
CA VAL A 31 8.17 7.55 -6.83
C VAL A 31 7.53 7.56 -8.22
N LEU A 32 6.80 6.50 -8.55
CA LEU A 32 5.91 6.50 -9.72
C LEU A 32 4.51 6.93 -9.29
N LYS A 33 3.90 7.86 -10.02
CA LYS A 33 2.62 8.46 -9.65
C LYS A 33 1.62 8.46 -10.79
N LYS A 34 0.39 8.06 -10.50
CA LYS A 34 -0.79 8.31 -11.33
C LYS A 34 -1.94 8.85 -10.48
N THR A 35 -2.81 9.65 -11.08
CA THR A 35 -3.95 10.26 -10.39
C THR A 35 -5.21 9.97 -11.18
N VAL A 36 -6.23 9.48 -10.50
CA VAL A 36 -7.57 9.29 -11.03
C VAL A 36 -8.52 10.00 -10.08
N LYS A 37 -9.08 11.13 -10.54
CA LYS A 37 -9.92 12.02 -9.71
C LYS A 37 -9.20 12.42 -8.40
N ASP A 38 -9.76 12.01 -7.27
CA ASP A 38 -9.35 12.21 -5.89
C ASP A 38 -8.42 11.12 -5.34
N ILE A 39 -8.20 10.02 -6.07
CA ILE A 39 -7.24 8.98 -5.71
C ILE A 39 -5.89 9.22 -6.41
N VAL A 40 -4.82 9.19 -5.62
CA VAL A 40 -3.44 9.15 -6.11
C VAL A 40 -2.88 7.76 -5.89
N PHE A 41 -2.44 7.14 -6.96
CA PHE A 41 -1.66 5.91 -6.93
C PHE A 41 -0.18 6.30 -6.91
N GLU A 42 0.52 5.88 -5.87
CA GLU A 42 1.95 6.09 -5.73
C GLU A 42 2.65 4.76 -5.50
N ILE A 43 3.68 4.46 -6.29
CA ILE A 43 4.56 3.31 -6.07
C ILE A 43 5.87 3.86 -5.54
N TYR A 44 6.13 3.56 -4.27
CA TYR A 44 7.35 3.90 -3.56
C TYR A 44 8.39 2.81 -3.78
N PHE A 45 9.64 3.20 -4.02
CA PHE A 45 10.77 2.28 -4.11
C PHE A 45 11.70 2.50 -2.92
N PHE A 46 11.96 1.44 -2.16
CA PHE A 46 12.89 1.49 -1.02
C PHE A 46 14.17 0.74 -1.37
N SER A 47 15.26 1.16 -0.76
CA SER A 47 16.57 0.53 -0.96
C SER A 47 17.21 0.24 0.37
N SER A 48 17.97 -0.84 0.41
CA SER A 48 18.76 -1.19 1.60
C SER A 48 19.83 -0.13 1.85
N LYS A 49 20.04 0.21 3.13
CA LYS A 49 21.13 1.10 3.56
C LYS A 49 22.52 0.51 3.33
N TRP A 50 22.58 -0.80 3.06
CA TRP A 50 23.80 -1.57 2.81
C TRP A 50 24.10 -1.74 1.32
N ASN A 51 23.34 -1.07 0.44
CA ASN A 51 23.62 -1.12 -0.99
C ASN A 51 25.02 -0.56 -1.29
N GLU A 52 25.82 -1.32 -2.00
CA GLU A 52 27.19 -0.97 -2.36
C GLU A 52 27.45 -1.33 -3.83
N SER A 53 27.98 -0.35 -4.58
CA SER A 53 28.27 -0.54 -6.01
C SER A 53 29.37 -1.56 -6.17
N GLY A 54 29.22 -2.48 -7.14
CA GLY A 54 30.15 -3.60 -7.29
C GLY A 54 29.89 -4.78 -6.34
N GLN A 55 28.88 -4.70 -5.46
CA GLN A 55 28.55 -5.76 -4.50
C GLN A 55 27.08 -6.15 -4.51
N SER A 56 26.24 -5.50 -3.71
CA SER A 56 24.82 -5.83 -3.58
C SER A 56 23.99 -4.56 -3.72
N ILE A 57 22.95 -4.64 -4.54
CA ILE A 57 21.99 -3.57 -4.80
C ILE A 57 20.61 -4.16 -4.61
N GLU A 58 20.02 -3.85 -3.47
CA GLU A 58 18.74 -4.38 -3.02
C GLU A 58 17.65 -3.32 -3.13
N ILE A 59 16.48 -3.72 -3.64
CA ILE A 59 15.32 -2.85 -3.81
C ILE A 59 14.01 -3.60 -3.52
N ASN A 60 13.00 -2.89 -3.04
CA ASN A 60 11.61 -3.35 -3.07
C ASN A 60 10.69 -2.17 -3.34
N ALA A 61 9.40 -2.45 -3.52
CA ALA A 61 8.42 -1.40 -3.78
C ALA A 61 7.13 -1.57 -2.96
N GLU A 62 6.33 -0.52 -2.89
CA GLU A 62 5.03 -0.52 -2.22
C GLU A 62 4.06 0.38 -2.99
N LEU A 63 2.89 -0.15 -3.33
CA LEU A 63 1.76 0.63 -3.83
C LEU A 63 1.05 1.28 -2.64
N ARG A 64 0.71 2.56 -2.78
CA ARG A 64 -0.17 3.31 -1.89
C ARG A 64 -1.24 4.03 -2.68
N LEU A 65 -2.50 3.90 -2.23
CA LEU A 65 -3.62 4.70 -2.71
C LEU A 65 -3.85 5.81 -1.70
N ILE A 66 -3.69 7.05 -2.12
CA ILE A 66 -3.87 8.24 -1.28
C ILE A 66 -5.16 8.93 -1.69
N TYR A 67 -6.08 9.11 -0.75
CA TYR A 67 -7.31 9.83 -0.95
C TYR A 67 -7.14 11.32 -0.61
N LYS A 68 -7.18 12.18 -1.62
CA LYS A 68 -6.85 13.62 -1.47
C LYS A 68 -7.83 14.37 -0.57
N THR A 69 -9.06 13.90 -0.44
CA THR A 69 -10.11 14.58 0.33
C THR A 69 -9.80 14.58 1.82
N TYR A 70 -9.04 13.61 2.33
CA TYR A 70 -8.56 13.60 3.72
C TYR A 70 -7.52 14.70 4.04
N GLY A 71 -7.13 15.50 3.05
CA GLY A 71 -6.39 16.75 3.24
C GLY A 71 -4.90 16.63 2.95
N LYS A 72 -4.07 17.44 3.62
CA LYS A 72 -2.60 17.31 3.60
C LYS A 72 -2.12 16.91 4.99
N LEU A 73 -0.95 16.28 5.03
CA LEU A 73 -0.23 15.89 6.26
C LEU A 73 -0.40 16.91 7.40
N PRO A 74 -0.56 16.45 8.65
CA PRO A 74 -0.06 15.16 9.16
C PRO A 74 -1.04 13.97 9.04
N VAL A 75 -2.21 14.15 8.44
CA VAL A 75 -3.19 13.06 8.29
C VAL A 75 -2.65 12.00 7.33
N ASP A 76 -2.60 10.75 7.81
CA ASP A 76 -2.33 9.59 6.97
C ASP A 76 -3.53 9.36 6.04
N ASN A 77 -3.35 9.71 4.78
CA ASN A 77 -4.38 9.66 3.76
C ASN A 77 -4.30 8.40 2.90
N VAL A 78 -3.44 7.43 3.28
CA VAL A 78 -3.37 6.15 2.60
C VAL A 78 -4.64 5.36 2.93
N VAL A 79 -5.40 4.97 1.91
CA VAL A 79 -6.67 4.23 2.09
C VAL A 79 -6.54 2.76 1.70
N ALA A 80 -5.47 2.41 1.00
CA ALA A 80 -5.10 1.04 0.67
C ALA A 80 -3.60 1.01 0.33
N SER A 81 -2.92 -0.08 0.66
CA SER A 81 -1.51 -0.28 0.33
C SER A 81 -1.17 -1.75 0.04
N MET A 82 -0.12 -1.99 -0.74
CA MET A 82 0.36 -3.35 -1.04
C MET A 82 1.87 -3.35 -1.21
N SER A 83 2.55 -4.27 -0.53
CA SER A 83 3.99 -4.45 -0.67
C SER A 83 4.35 -5.34 -1.88
N TYR A 84 5.31 -4.89 -2.66
CA TYR A 84 5.97 -5.64 -3.71
C TYR A 84 7.33 -6.13 -3.21
N GLN A 85 7.29 -7.19 -2.40
CA GLN A 85 8.46 -7.92 -1.93
C GLN A 85 8.53 -9.28 -2.65
N PRO A 86 9.73 -9.88 -2.80
CA PRO A 86 9.85 -11.23 -3.32
C PRO A 86 9.17 -12.25 -2.39
N GLU A 87 8.72 -13.39 -2.91
CA GLU A 87 7.97 -14.38 -2.13
C GLU A 87 8.76 -14.94 -0.94
N ASN A 88 10.08 -15.09 -1.10
CA ASN A 88 10.97 -15.71 -0.10
C ASN A 88 11.99 -14.72 0.49
N GLY A 89 11.67 -13.43 0.53
CA GLY A 89 12.59 -12.43 1.06
C GLY A 89 12.00 -11.04 1.12
N TYR A 90 12.82 -10.07 1.51
CA TYR A 90 12.39 -8.69 1.63
C TYR A 90 12.86 -7.81 0.47
N TRP A 91 13.98 -8.16 -0.16
CA TRP A 91 14.65 -7.38 -1.20
C TRP A 91 14.81 -8.17 -2.50
N TYR A 92 14.48 -7.53 -3.61
CA TYR A 92 14.98 -7.95 -4.92
C TYR A 92 16.43 -7.52 -5.09
N ASP A 93 17.21 -8.35 -5.76
CA ASP A 93 18.59 -8.06 -6.14
C ASP A 93 18.60 -7.48 -7.56
N ILE A 94 19.23 -6.32 -7.75
CA ILE A 94 19.40 -5.63 -9.04
C ILE A 94 20.87 -5.31 -9.32
N SER A 95 21.78 -6.11 -8.76
CA SER A 95 23.22 -5.83 -8.76
C SER A 95 23.89 -6.06 -10.11
N THR A 96 23.26 -6.83 -11.00
CA THR A 96 23.75 -7.12 -12.35
C THR A 96 22.66 -6.86 -13.38
N GLU A 97 23.03 -6.79 -14.65
CA GLU A 97 22.11 -6.57 -15.76
C GLU A 97 20.99 -7.62 -15.82
N SER A 98 21.32 -8.91 -15.72
CA SER A 98 20.32 -9.98 -15.72
C SER A 98 19.33 -9.87 -14.55
N ARG A 99 19.83 -9.56 -13.35
CA ARG A 99 19.03 -9.43 -12.13
C ARG A 99 18.14 -8.19 -12.14
N LEU A 100 18.63 -7.08 -12.69
CA LEU A 100 17.84 -5.87 -12.93
C LEU A 100 16.69 -6.20 -13.89
N LEU A 101 16.98 -6.87 -15.01
CA LEU A 101 16.00 -7.25 -16.02
C LEU A 101 14.94 -8.21 -15.45
N GLU A 102 15.36 -9.21 -14.70
CA GLU A 102 14.47 -10.15 -14.02
C GLU A 102 13.54 -9.43 -13.03
N THR A 103 14.11 -8.61 -12.16
CA THR A 103 13.35 -7.82 -11.17
C THR A 103 12.35 -6.89 -11.87
N ARG A 104 12.76 -6.22 -12.95
CA ARG A 104 11.87 -5.37 -13.74
C ARG A 104 10.69 -6.16 -14.28
N ASN A 105 10.92 -7.30 -14.91
CA ASN A 105 9.85 -8.12 -15.50
C ASN A 105 8.87 -8.63 -14.43
N ILE A 106 9.37 -9.01 -13.24
CA ILE A 106 8.54 -9.41 -12.11
C ILE A 106 7.67 -8.23 -11.64
N LEU A 107 8.28 -7.06 -11.42
CA LEU A 107 7.57 -5.87 -10.95
C LEU A 107 6.56 -5.38 -11.99
N GLU A 108 6.90 -5.38 -13.27
CA GLU A 108 6.00 -5.05 -14.38
C GLU A 108 4.74 -5.91 -14.32
N LYS A 109 4.89 -7.25 -14.30
CA LYS A 109 3.75 -8.17 -14.24
C LYS A 109 2.88 -7.89 -13.02
N ARG A 110 3.51 -7.71 -11.85
CA ARG A 110 2.78 -7.40 -10.62
C ARG A 110 2.07 -6.06 -10.71
N PHE A 111 2.67 -5.02 -11.29
CA PHE A 111 2.03 -3.71 -11.46
C PHE A 111 0.84 -3.77 -12.41
N GLN A 112 0.94 -4.54 -13.50
CA GLN A 112 -0.17 -4.80 -14.42
C GLN A 112 -1.36 -5.44 -13.70
N GLU A 113 -1.11 -6.50 -12.93
CA GLU A 113 -2.14 -7.25 -12.17
C GLU A 113 -2.67 -6.53 -10.92
N THR A 114 -2.10 -5.37 -10.56
CA THR A 114 -2.45 -4.64 -9.33
C THR A 114 -2.69 -3.15 -9.58
N ALA A 115 -1.64 -2.33 -9.59
CA ALA A 115 -1.74 -0.88 -9.66
C ALA A 115 -2.46 -0.42 -10.94
N MET A 116 -2.13 -1.02 -12.09
CA MET A 116 -2.74 -0.66 -13.37
C MET A 116 -4.19 -1.15 -13.48
N ASP A 117 -4.48 -2.37 -13.02
CA ASP A 117 -5.86 -2.89 -12.94
C ASP A 117 -6.73 -1.99 -12.04
N LEU A 118 -6.24 -1.60 -10.86
CA LEU A 118 -6.95 -0.67 -9.98
C LEU A 118 -7.16 0.69 -10.65
N VAL A 119 -6.13 1.27 -11.28
CA VAL A 119 -6.27 2.52 -12.06
C VAL A 119 -7.38 2.39 -13.10
N HIS A 120 -7.39 1.30 -13.87
CA HIS A 120 -8.40 1.06 -14.89
C HIS A 120 -9.82 0.98 -14.29
N ARG A 121 -9.99 0.26 -13.18
CA ARG A 121 -11.26 0.18 -12.46
C ARG A 121 -11.75 1.55 -12.01
N PHE A 122 -10.88 2.36 -11.40
CA PHE A 122 -11.22 3.70 -10.92
C PHE A 122 -11.51 4.69 -12.08
N GLU A 123 -10.81 4.56 -13.21
CA GLU A 123 -11.06 5.35 -14.42
C GLU A 123 -12.43 5.03 -15.01
N ASN A 124 -12.83 3.75 -15.03
CA ASN A 124 -14.10 3.29 -15.59
C ASN A 124 -15.30 3.55 -14.70
N ASN A 125 -15.26 3.09 -13.44
CA ASN A 125 -16.36 3.23 -12.50
C ASN A 125 -15.83 3.28 -11.07
N TYR A 126 -15.85 4.48 -10.51
CA TYR A 126 -15.33 4.76 -9.18
C TYR A 126 -16.05 3.94 -8.09
N HIS A 127 -17.38 3.88 -8.11
CA HIS A 127 -18.15 3.15 -7.09
C HIS A 127 -17.87 1.65 -7.16
N SER A 128 -17.86 1.07 -8.36
CA SER A 128 -17.52 -0.36 -8.53
C SER A 128 -16.06 -0.67 -8.18
N ALA A 129 -15.13 0.27 -8.36
CA ALA A 129 -13.75 0.11 -7.92
C ALA A 129 -13.62 0.08 -6.38
N VAL A 130 -14.39 0.92 -5.68
CA VAL A 130 -14.48 0.87 -4.20
C VAL A 130 -15.11 -0.45 -3.74
N GLN A 131 -16.16 -0.93 -4.40
CA GLN A 131 -16.75 -2.24 -4.11
C GLN A 131 -15.72 -3.37 -4.30
N TYR A 132 -14.94 -3.33 -5.39
CA TYR A 132 -13.86 -4.30 -5.62
C TYR A 132 -12.82 -4.28 -4.49
N LEU A 133 -12.36 -3.09 -4.08
CA LEU A 133 -11.43 -2.96 -2.95
C LEU A 133 -12.00 -3.59 -1.67
N PHE A 134 -13.29 -3.43 -1.40
CA PHE A 134 -13.90 -3.97 -0.19
C PHE A 134 -14.17 -5.47 -0.23
N PHE A 135 -14.73 -5.99 -1.32
CA PHE A 135 -15.16 -7.38 -1.38
C PHE A 135 -14.07 -8.36 -1.81
N GLU A 136 -13.18 -7.93 -2.71
CA GLU A 136 -12.14 -8.78 -3.28
C GLU A 136 -10.73 -8.34 -2.87
N GLY A 137 -10.53 -7.04 -2.69
CA GLY A 137 -9.21 -6.43 -2.46
C GLY A 137 -8.83 -6.24 -1.00
N PHE A 138 -9.71 -6.49 -0.04
CA PHE A 138 -9.57 -5.92 1.31
C PHE A 138 -8.27 -6.32 2.00
N GLU A 139 -7.99 -7.62 2.08
CA GLU A 139 -6.76 -8.15 2.68
C GLU A 139 -5.55 -7.92 1.77
N LYS A 140 -5.75 -8.00 0.44
CA LYS A 140 -4.67 -7.86 -0.55
C LYS A 140 -4.05 -6.46 -0.53
N TYR A 141 -4.89 -5.44 -0.34
CA TYR A 141 -4.51 -4.04 -0.40
C TYR A 141 -4.62 -3.33 0.95
N ASP A 142 -4.65 -4.05 2.08
CA ASP A 142 -4.73 -3.47 3.43
C ASP A 142 -5.72 -2.28 3.50
N VAL A 143 -6.96 -2.54 3.07
CA VAL A 143 -7.94 -1.48 2.80
C VAL A 143 -8.47 -0.88 4.10
N HIS A 144 -8.57 0.44 4.15
CA HIS A 144 -9.10 1.16 5.30
C HIS A 144 -10.64 1.27 5.25
N LEU A 145 -11.30 0.85 6.33
CA LEU A 145 -12.77 0.79 6.44
C LEU A 145 -13.44 2.16 6.45
N ASP A 146 -12.77 3.21 6.92
CA ASP A 146 -13.31 4.57 6.91
C ASP A 146 -13.53 5.08 5.47
N PHE A 147 -12.58 4.80 4.58
CA PHE A 147 -12.69 5.09 3.16
C PHE A 147 -13.86 4.32 2.53
N ILE A 148 -14.01 3.03 2.87
CA ILE A 148 -15.15 2.24 2.38
C ILE A 148 -16.47 2.78 2.92
N ALA A 149 -16.55 3.09 4.22
CA ALA A 149 -17.76 3.61 4.85
C ALA A 149 -18.20 4.96 4.27
N GLU A 150 -17.27 5.84 3.91
CA GLU A 150 -17.58 7.11 3.26
C GLU A 150 -18.24 6.93 1.88
N HIS A 151 -17.86 5.89 1.14
CA HIS A 151 -18.28 5.70 -0.24
C HIS A 151 -19.42 4.69 -0.41
N LEU A 152 -19.51 3.69 0.46
CA LEU A 152 -20.53 2.62 0.43
C LEU A 152 -21.52 2.71 1.60
N GLY A 153 -21.26 3.57 2.59
CA GLY A 153 -22.04 3.69 3.82
C GLY A 153 -21.52 2.79 4.95
N GLN A 154 -21.74 3.20 6.20
CA GLN A 154 -21.33 2.44 7.38
C GLN A 154 -22.00 1.05 7.47
N GLU A 155 -23.24 0.92 7.01
CA GLU A 155 -23.93 -0.38 7.00
C GLU A 155 -23.20 -1.42 6.16
N ALA A 156 -22.56 -1.01 5.06
CA ALA A 156 -21.85 -1.93 4.17
C ALA A 156 -20.63 -2.60 4.84
N ILE A 157 -20.06 -1.97 5.87
CA ILE A 157 -18.84 -2.45 6.51
C ILE A 157 -19.07 -3.22 7.82
N LYS A 158 -20.31 -3.28 8.33
CA LYS A 158 -20.60 -3.87 9.66
C LYS A 158 -20.11 -5.30 9.80
N ASP A 159 -20.43 -6.15 8.83
CA ASP A 159 -20.01 -7.56 8.87
C ASP A 159 -18.49 -7.70 8.89
N LYS A 160 -17.76 -6.88 8.11
CA LYS A 160 -16.30 -6.88 8.09
C LYS A 160 -15.71 -6.34 9.39
N ALA A 161 -16.27 -5.27 9.94
CA ALA A 161 -15.87 -4.71 11.22
C ALA A 161 -16.08 -5.72 12.37
N HIS A 162 -17.21 -6.42 12.37
CA HIS A 162 -17.49 -7.49 13.32
C HIS A 162 -16.52 -8.67 13.18
N GLN A 163 -16.24 -9.12 11.94
CA GLN A 163 -15.24 -10.16 11.68
C GLN A 163 -13.87 -9.78 12.24
N ILE A 164 -13.42 -8.54 12.00
CA ILE A 164 -12.15 -8.03 12.54
C ILE A 164 -12.17 -8.06 14.07
N TYR A 165 -13.23 -7.56 14.70
CA TYR A 165 -13.36 -7.51 16.16
C TYR A 165 -13.38 -8.90 16.81
N VAL A 166 -14.15 -9.84 16.25
CA VAL A 166 -14.22 -11.22 16.76
C VAL A 166 -12.87 -11.91 16.66
N GLY A 167 -12.11 -11.65 15.59
CA GLY A 167 -10.76 -12.18 15.38
C GLY A 167 -9.67 -11.61 16.29
N LEU A 168 -9.98 -10.57 17.11
CA LEU A 168 -9.01 -10.02 18.06
C LEU A 168 -8.78 -10.99 19.23
N SER A 169 -7.53 -11.02 19.72
CA SER A 169 -7.20 -11.69 20.98
C SER A 169 -7.84 -10.98 22.18
N ASP A 170 -8.00 -11.71 23.29
CA ASP A 170 -8.55 -11.17 24.53
C ASP A 170 -7.72 -9.99 25.07
N GLU A 171 -6.39 -10.05 24.95
CA GLU A 171 -5.50 -8.94 25.30
C GLU A 171 -5.84 -7.67 24.52
N VAL A 172 -6.09 -7.77 23.21
CA VAL A 172 -6.46 -6.60 22.41
C VAL A 172 -7.85 -6.10 22.77
N LYS A 173 -8.80 -6.99 23.10
CA LYS A 173 -10.13 -6.59 23.58
C LYS A 173 -10.05 -5.86 24.93
N GLU A 174 -9.17 -6.28 25.85
CA GLU A 174 -8.88 -5.53 27.08
C GLU A 174 -8.26 -4.16 26.79
N GLN A 175 -7.36 -4.07 25.81
CA GLN A 175 -6.80 -2.78 25.38
C GLN A 175 -7.87 -1.83 24.85
N ILE A 176 -8.93 -2.33 24.19
CA ILE A 176 -10.07 -1.50 23.75
C ILE A 176 -10.77 -0.87 24.95
N VAL A 177 -11.04 -1.65 26.00
CA VAL A 177 -11.64 -1.14 27.24
C VAL A 177 -10.76 -0.07 27.88
N GLN A 178 -9.43 -0.29 27.92
CA GLN A 178 -8.48 0.71 28.42
C GLN A 178 -8.47 1.98 27.58
N TYR A 179 -8.55 1.85 26.25
CA TYR A 179 -8.60 2.98 25.31
C TYR A 179 -9.87 3.83 25.49
N GLN A 180 -11.02 3.18 25.67
CA GLN A 180 -12.29 3.83 25.99
C GLN A 180 -12.21 4.58 27.34
N ASN A 181 -11.42 4.07 28.29
CA ASN A 181 -11.11 4.73 29.56
C ASN A 181 -9.96 5.77 29.47
N GLY A 182 -9.52 6.13 28.27
CA GLY A 182 -8.56 7.23 28.04
C GLY A 182 -7.10 6.81 27.81
N ALA A 183 -6.77 5.51 27.80
CA ALA A 183 -5.41 5.07 27.50
C ALA A 183 -5.00 5.43 26.05
N ARG A 184 -3.75 5.87 25.87
CA ARG A 184 -3.17 6.25 24.56
C ARG A 184 -1.72 5.78 24.44
N ASN A 185 -1.49 4.49 24.69
CA ASN A 185 -0.16 3.92 24.85
C ASN A 185 0.17 2.80 23.84
N LYS A 186 -0.77 2.40 22.98
CA LYS A 186 -0.55 1.41 21.91
C LYS A 186 -0.56 2.06 20.53
N LYS A 187 0.17 1.47 19.59
CA LYS A 187 0.30 1.99 18.21
C LYS A 187 -1.06 2.17 17.54
N TRP A 188 -1.98 1.22 17.67
CA TRP A 188 -3.33 1.31 17.08
C TRP A 188 -4.19 2.42 17.71
N MET A 189 -3.95 2.77 18.98
CA MET A 189 -4.70 3.85 19.67
C MET A 189 -4.28 5.24 19.19
N LEU A 190 -3.03 5.36 18.73
CA LEU A 190 -2.39 6.62 18.36
C LEU A 190 -2.52 6.93 16.87
N ASN A 191 -2.55 5.90 16.03
CA ASN A 191 -2.51 6.05 14.58
C ASN A 191 -3.83 5.59 13.95
N ARG A 192 -4.18 6.19 12.81
CA ARG A 192 -5.33 5.77 12.00
C ARG A 192 -5.14 4.31 11.58
N CYS A 193 -6.15 3.47 11.84
CA CYS A 193 -6.23 2.09 11.38
C CYS A 193 -7.66 1.57 11.51
N ASN A 194 -7.93 0.40 10.94
CA ASN A 194 -9.26 -0.22 10.98
C ASN A 194 -9.76 -0.44 12.41
N LEU A 195 -8.92 -0.97 13.31
CA LEU A 195 -9.33 -1.19 14.70
C LEU A 195 -9.73 0.12 15.39
N LYS A 196 -8.93 1.17 15.23
CA LYS A 196 -9.24 2.49 15.81
C LYS A 196 -10.56 3.03 15.27
N TYR A 197 -10.77 2.96 13.96
CA TYR A 197 -12.01 3.42 13.34
C TYR A 197 -13.24 2.66 13.83
N ILE A 198 -13.14 1.33 13.93
CA ILE A 198 -14.20 0.45 14.45
C ILE A 198 -14.57 0.85 15.89
N VAL A 199 -13.57 1.08 16.74
CA VAL A 199 -13.77 1.42 18.16
C VAL A 199 -14.29 2.84 18.34
N ASP A 200 -13.73 3.82 17.63
CA ASP A 200 -14.14 5.23 17.74
C ASP A 200 -15.59 5.47 17.25
N ASN A 201 -16.16 4.54 16.49
CA ASN A 201 -17.51 4.64 15.91
C ASN A 201 -18.46 3.54 16.41
N ASP A 202 -18.08 2.73 17.40
CA ASP A 202 -18.90 1.66 17.99
C ASP A 202 -19.50 0.65 16.97
N ILE A 203 -18.81 0.39 15.87
CA ILE A 203 -19.33 -0.39 14.72
C ILE A 203 -19.39 -1.91 15.02
N TYR A 204 -18.73 -2.36 16.08
CA TYR A 204 -18.59 -3.78 16.44
C TYR A 204 -19.65 -4.30 17.42
N LEU A 205 -20.52 -3.42 17.93
CA LEU A 205 -21.49 -3.71 19.00
C LEU A 205 -22.91 -4.03 18.48
N GLN A 206 -23.10 -4.18 17.16
CA GLN A 206 -24.41 -4.38 16.53
C GLN A 206 -24.48 -5.69 15.76
#